data_AF-E1IGW3-F1
#
_entry.id   AF-E1IGW3-F1
#
_cell.length_a   1.000
_cell.length_b   1.000
_cell.length_c   1.000
_cell.angle_alpha   90.00
_cell.angle_beta   90.00
_cell.angle_gamma   90.00
#
_symmetry.space_group_name_H-M   'P 1'
#
loop_
_entity.id
_entity.type
_entity.pdbx_description
1 polymer ?
#
loop_
_entity_poly.entity_id
_entity_poly.type
_entity_poly.pdbx_seq_one_letter_code
_entity_poly.pdbx_strand_id
1 'polypeptide(L)'
;MLHLPIHPWHLTLLLACCLSLAGSSAANPLAARVALGWQLLAERRLALRGDLACLDCHQPERGYTDGRSVATEDGINTPTLYALAGRSSYGWFTPDVRSLEAFVLRPLDNPREMGPISELPLERLRSDPAMQRVYAAAFPDAPTITWEATAQALAAAIRSLATPATTQLSPAAQRGQVLFAELGCASCHHGPTLSSEAHLYTGVSANPRAARVPALVALAQTGPYFHDGSATTLTDVVRFYQRGGNTGVVGVSRGISPLLLTEAEVEDLVAFLQSR
;
A
#
# COMPACT_ATOMS: atom_id res chain seq x y z
N MET A 1 -38.36 7.06 22.48
CA MET A 1 -37.46 8.04 21.86
C MET A 1 -36.03 7.58 22.11
N LEU A 2 -35.42 6.93 21.12
CA LEU A 2 -34.02 6.49 21.18
C LEU A 2 -33.29 7.24 20.06
N HIS A 3 -32.44 8.18 20.44
CA HIS A 3 -31.53 8.87 19.53
C HIS A 3 -30.30 8.00 19.29
N LEU A 4 -30.11 7.56 18.05
CA LEU A 4 -28.83 7.06 17.56
C LEU A 4 -28.02 8.26 17.02
N PRO A 5 -26.72 8.38 17.34
CA PRO A 5 -25.89 9.48 16.87
C PRO A 5 -25.50 9.27 15.40
N ILE A 6 -25.68 10.32 14.61
CA ILE A 6 -25.33 10.36 13.19
C ILE A 6 -23.83 10.75 13.10
N HIS A 7 -22.99 9.86 12.56
CA HIS A 7 -21.56 10.12 12.34
C HIS A 7 -21.33 11.10 11.17
N PRO A 8 -20.26 11.94 11.18
CA PRO A 8 -20.13 13.13 10.34
C PRO A 8 -19.66 12.90 8.89
N TRP A 9 -19.78 11.69 8.33
CA TRP A 9 -19.28 11.39 6.97
C TRP A 9 -20.29 11.63 5.84
N HIS A 10 -21.50 12.14 6.14
CA HIS A 10 -22.55 12.35 5.14
C HIS A 10 -22.58 13.75 4.49
N LEU A 11 -21.69 14.67 4.87
CA LEU A 11 -21.84 16.10 4.51
C LEU A 11 -20.80 16.66 3.51
N THR A 12 -20.34 15.86 2.55
CA THR A 12 -19.49 16.35 1.43
C THR A 12 -20.02 15.99 0.03
N LEU A 13 -21.29 15.60 -0.10
CA LEU A 13 -21.87 15.14 -1.37
C LEU A 13 -23.03 16.00 -1.93
N LEU A 14 -23.25 17.21 -1.40
CA LEU A 14 -24.42 18.02 -1.77
C LEU A 14 -24.12 19.50 -2.10
N LEU A 15 -23.04 19.79 -2.83
CA LEU A 15 -22.85 21.13 -3.42
C LEU A 15 -22.07 21.06 -4.75
N ALA A 16 -22.72 20.48 -5.76
CA ALA A 16 -22.36 20.67 -7.17
C ALA A 16 -23.63 20.58 -8.02
N CYS A 17 -24.56 21.51 -7.81
CA CYS A 17 -25.69 21.71 -8.70
C CYS A 17 -25.69 23.17 -9.15
N CYS A 18 -25.82 23.34 -10.47
CA CYS A 18 -25.92 24.59 -11.23
C CYS A 18 -24.61 25.32 -11.56
N LEU A 19 -24.06 25.05 -12.76
CA LEU A 19 -23.90 26.07 -13.80
C LEU A 19 -23.68 25.45 -15.21
N SER A 20 -24.67 25.74 -16.08
CA SER A 20 -24.72 25.81 -17.56
C SER A 20 -23.80 24.97 -18.50
N LEU A 21 -24.48 24.13 -19.30
CA LEU A 21 -24.57 24.11 -20.78
C LEU A 21 -23.29 24.41 -21.62
N ALA A 22 -22.71 23.37 -22.20
CA ALA A 22 -22.51 23.18 -23.65
C ALA A 22 -21.46 22.08 -23.91
N GLY A 23 -21.89 20.99 -24.55
CA GLY A 23 -21.05 19.85 -24.93
C GLY A 23 -21.35 18.63 -24.07
N SER A 24 -22.01 17.62 -24.65
CA SER A 24 -22.12 16.29 -24.05
C SER A 24 -20.72 15.72 -23.84
N SER A 25 -20.17 15.86 -22.63
CA SER A 25 -18.99 15.11 -22.24
C SER A 25 -19.46 13.70 -21.90
N ALA A 26 -19.18 12.74 -22.79
CA ALA A 26 -19.10 11.37 -22.34
C ALA A 26 -18.14 11.36 -21.13
N ALA A 27 -18.60 10.85 -19.99
CA ALA A 27 -17.77 10.78 -18.79
C ALA A 27 -16.42 10.15 -19.14
N ASN A 28 -15.31 10.79 -18.74
CA ASN A 28 -13.97 10.28 -19.04
C ASN A 28 -13.83 8.84 -18.51
N PRO A 29 -13.64 7.82 -19.37
CA PRO A 29 -13.60 6.43 -18.95
C PRO A 29 -12.51 6.14 -17.90
N LEU A 30 -11.38 6.85 -17.94
CA LEU A 30 -10.34 6.71 -16.91
C LEU A 30 -10.81 7.22 -15.55
N ALA A 31 -11.49 8.37 -15.51
CA ALA A 31 -12.05 8.91 -14.27
C ALA A 31 -13.14 7.98 -13.71
N ALA A 32 -13.97 7.39 -14.59
CA ALA A 32 -14.96 6.40 -14.21
C ALA A 32 -14.33 5.11 -13.66
N ARG A 33 -13.21 4.63 -14.24
CA ARG A 33 -12.46 3.48 -13.71
C ARG A 33 -11.86 3.76 -12.33
N VAL A 34 -11.31 4.95 -12.12
CA VAL A 34 -10.80 5.37 -10.80
C VAL A 34 -11.92 5.38 -9.77
N ALA A 35 -13.07 5.98 -10.10
CA ALA A 35 -14.23 6.01 -9.21
C ALA A 35 -14.75 4.60 -8.89
N LEU A 36 -14.87 3.74 -9.89
CA LEU A 36 -15.24 2.34 -9.72
C LEU A 36 -14.22 1.61 -8.83
N GLY A 37 -12.93 1.79 -9.06
CA GLY A 37 -11.89 1.17 -8.24
C GLY A 37 -11.98 1.55 -6.75
N TRP A 38 -12.28 2.82 -6.46
CA TRP A 38 -12.50 3.28 -5.09
C TRP A 38 -13.73 2.65 -4.44
N GLN A 39 -14.81 2.50 -5.20
CA GLN A 39 -15.98 1.76 -4.74
C GLN A 39 -15.64 0.28 -4.46
N LEU A 40 -14.86 -0.35 -5.33
CA LEU A 40 -14.45 -1.75 -5.21
C LEU A 40 -13.50 -1.99 -4.04
N LEU A 41 -12.61 -1.06 -3.70
CA LEU A 41 -11.74 -1.15 -2.52
C LEU A 41 -12.56 -1.29 -1.22
N ALA A 42 -13.76 -0.72 -1.18
CA ALA A 42 -14.71 -0.82 -0.06
C ALA A 42 -15.74 -1.95 -0.20
N GLU A 43 -15.75 -2.67 -1.32
CA GLU A 43 -16.82 -3.62 -1.68
C GLU A 43 -16.60 -5.00 -1.06
N ARG A 44 -17.34 -5.30 0.00
CA ARG A 44 -17.27 -6.60 0.69
C ARG A 44 -17.78 -7.76 -0.17
N ARG A 45 -18.68 -7.52 -1.13
CA ARG A 45 -19.21 -8.58 -2.02
C ARG A 45 -18.13 -9.21 -2.92
N LEU A 46 -16.98 -8.54 -3.09
CA LEU A 46 -15.82 -9.09 -3.80
C LEU A 46 -15.17 -10.26 -3.08
N ALA A 47 -15.21 -10.30 -1.74
CA ALA A 47 -14.75 -11.46 -1.01
C ALA A 47 -15.74 -12.63 -1.17
N LEU A 48 -15.23 -13.85 -1.32
CA LEU A 48 -16.04 -15.07 -1.47
C LEU A 48 -17.10 -15.17 -0.35
N ARG A 49 -16.68 -14.92 0.89
CA ARG A 49 -17.52 -14.99 2.09
C ARG A 49 -18.26 -13.68 2.40
N GLY A 50 -17.96 -12.59 1.70
CA GLY A 50 -18.60 -11.29 1.94
C GLY A 50 -18.20 -10.60 3.25
N ASP A 51 -17.15 -11.08 3.93
CA ASP A 51 -16.77 -10.67 5.29
C ASP A 51 -15.59 -9.69 5.33
N LEU A 52 -14.91 -9.46 4.20
CA LEU A 52 -13.72 -8.62 4.08
C LEU A 52 -13.79 -7.72 2.83
N ALA A 53 -13.28 -6.50 2.94
CA ALA A 53 -12.96 -5.59 1.84
C ALA A 53 -11.48 -5.19 1.90
N CYS A 54 -10.93 -4.66 0.79
CA CYS A 54 -9.52 -4.25 0.74
C CYS A 54 -9.19 -3.20 1.82
N LEU A 55 -10.11 -2.25 2.07
CA LEU A 55 -9.92 -1.19 3.07
C LEU A 55 -10.01 -1.65 4.52
N ASP A 56 -10.43 -2.90 4.80
CA ASP A 56 -10.37 -3.43 6.17
C ASP A 56 -8.90 -3.69 6.58
N CYS A 57 -8.04 -4.07 5.62
CA CYS A 57 -6.59 -4.21 5.83
C CYS A 57 -5.80 -2.98 5.37
N HIS A 58 -6.29 -2.21 4.40
CA HIS A 58 -5.62 -1.00 3.89
C HIS A 58 -6.33 0.27 4.36
N GLN A 59 -6.20 0.58 5.65
CA GLN A 59 -6.95 1.66 6.32
C GLN A 59 -6.34 3.04 6.00
N PRO A 60 -7.09 3.99 5.42
CA PRO A 60 -6.56 5.31 5.03
C PRO A 60 -5.91 6.07 6.19
N GLU A 61 -6.48 6.00 7.39
CA GLU A 61 -5.99 6.65 8.60
C GLU A 61 -4.68 6.04 9.15
N ARG A 62 -4.27 4.88 8.61
CA ARG A 62 -3.00 4.19 8.91
C ARG A 62 -2.10 4.11 7.69
N GLY A 63 -2.15 5.13 6.83
CA GLY A 63 -1.36 5.17 5.60
C GLY A 63 -1.63 3.99 4.67
N TYR A 64 -2.88 3.53 4.61
CA TYR A 64 -3.31 2.34 3.85
C TYR A 64 -2.62 1.04 4.28
N THR A 65 -2.42 0.88 5.58
CA THR A 65 -2.01 -0.37 6.26
C THR A 65 -3.07 -0.78 7.28
N ASP A 66 -2.88 -1.90 8.00
CA ASP A 66 -3.80 -2.34 9.06
C ASP A 66 -3.30 -2.00 10.47
N GLY A 67 -2.07 -1.48 10.58
CA GLY A 67 -1.37 -1.24 11.85
C GLY A 67 -1.16 -2.50 12.71
N ARG A 68 -1.21 -3.69 12.11
CA ARG A 68 -0.91 -4.97 12.77
C ARG A 68 0.51 -5.42 12.42
N SER A 69 1.14 -6.20 13.30
CA SER A 69 2.43 -6.82 12.98
C SER A 69 2.32 -7.76 11.77
N VAL A 70 1.29 -8.62 11.76
CA VAL A 70 1.00 -9.52 10.64
C VAL A 70 -0.47 -9.41 10.26
N ALA A 71 -0.77 -9.47 8.96
CA ALA A 71 -2.13 -9.29 8.43
C ALA A 71 -3.09 -10.41 8.85
N THR A 72 -2.56 -11.64 8.96
CA THR A 72 -3.27 -12.87 9.33
C THR A 72 -2.35 -13.73 10.19
N GLU A 73 -2.87 -14.79 10.82
CA GLU A 73 -2.05 -15.78 11.52
C GLU A 73 -1.02 -16.38 10.53
N ASP A 74 0.28 -16.34 10.87
CA ASP A 74 1.44 -16.59 9.99
C ASP A 74 1.62 -15.64 8.79
N GLY A 75 0.91 -14.50 8.79
CA GLY A 75 0.86 -13.54 7.70
C GLY A 75 2.09 -12.64 7.60
N ILE A 76 2.11 -11.84 6.53
CA ILE A 76 3.11 -10.80 6.27
C ILE A 76 2.47 -9.46 6.67
N ASN A 77 3.25 -8.48 7.11
CA ASN A 77 2.78 -7.12 7.35
C ASN A 77 2.12 -6.54 6.09
N THR A 78 0.94 -5.94 6.25
CA THR A 78 0.17 -5.33 5.15
C THR A 78 0.91 -4.10 4.61
N PRO A 79 1.45 -4.15 3.37
CA PRO A 79 2.17 -3.00 2.82
C PRO A 79 1.21 -1.85 2.50
N THR A 80 1.70 -0.62 2.57
CA THR A 80 0.94 0.56 2.14
C THR A 80 0.54 0.51 0.66
N LEU A 81 -0.61 1.12 0.33
CA LEU A 81 -1.03 1.38 -1.05
C LEU A 81 -0.36 2.62 -1.68
N TYR A 82 0.45 3.35 -0.94
CA TYR A 82 1.20 4.50 -1.48
C TYR A 82 2.33 4.09 -2.42
N ALA A 83 2.61 4.98 -3.39
CA ALA A 83 3.71 4.86 -4.36
C ALA A 83 3.80 3.49 -5.05
N LEU A 84 2.64 2.91 -5.42
CA LEU A 84 2.56 1.68 -6.21
C LEU A 84 2.60 1.93 -7.72
N ALA A 85 2.41 3.19 -8.16
CA ALA A 85 2.46 3.53 -9.58
C ALA A 85 3.88 3.33 -10.16
N GLY A 86 3.97 2.63 -11.30
CA GLY A 86 5.21 2.51 -12.06
C GLY A 86 6.27 1.55 -11.51
N ARG A 87 5.94 0.74 -10.48
CA ARG A 87 6.89 -0.25 -9.94
C ARG A 87 7.18 -1.37 -10.94
N SER A 88 8.40 -1.90 -10.87
CA SER A 88 8.88 -3.06 -11.62
C SER A 88 8.36 -4.40 -11.08
N SER A 89 8.06 -4.48 -9.79
CA SER A 89 7.50 -5.65 -9.13
C SER A 89 6.65 -5.29 -7.90
N TYR A 90 5.72 -6.17 -7.52
CA TYR A 90 4.74 -5.96 -6.46
C TYR A 90 4.79 -7.08 -5.41
N GLY A 91 4.38 -6.74 -4.18
CA GLY A 91 4.48 -7.63 -3.02
C GLY A 91 5.86 -7.61 -2.36
N TRP A 92 5.99 -8.37 -1.27
CA TRP A 92 7.23 -8.50 -0.50
C TRP A 92 8.21 -9.52 -1.09
N PHE A 93 7.70 -10.64 -1.60
CA PHE A 93 8.51 -11.81 -1.98
C PHE A 93 8.20 -12.35 -3.37
N THR A 94 7.72 -11.49 -4.28
CA THR A 94 7.20 -11.89 -5.59
C THR A 94 7.79 -11.05 -6.71
N PRO A 95 9.07 -11.28 -7.06
CA PRO A 95 9.75 -10.55 -8.14
C PRO A 95 9.17 -10.82 -9.53
N ASP A 96 8.35 -11.86 -9.65
CA ASP A 96 7.64 -12.29 -10.85
C ASP A 96 6.30 -11.55 -11.06
N VAL A 97 5.73 -10.93 -10.03
CA VAL A 97 4.49 -10.16 -10.14
C VAL A 97 4.83 -8.74 -10.60
N ARG A 98 4.67 -8.49 -11.90
CA ARG A 98 5.13 -7.26 -12.58
C ARG A 98 4.02 -6.28 -12.97
N SER A 99 2.77 -6.54 -12.61
CA SER A 99 1.67 -5.60 -12.80
C SER A 99 0.83 -5.45 -11.53
N LEU A 100 0.28 -4.25 -11.34
CA LEU A 100 -0.60 -3.97 -10.22
C LEU A 100 -1.92 -4.74 -10.36
N GLU A 101 -2.41 -4.92 -11.60
CA GLU A 101 -3.58 -5.72 -11.93
C GLU A 101 -3.41 -7.19 -11.48
N ALA A 102 -2.25 -7.80 -11.76
CA ALA A 102 -1.97 -9.15 -11.27
C ALA A 102 -1.84 -9.18 -9.75
N PHE A 103 -1.26 -8.12 -9.15
CA PHE A 103 -1.09 -8.04 -7.71
C PHE A 103 -2.41 -7.94 -6.95
N VAL A 104 -3.36 -7.09 -7.39
CA VAL A 104 -4.65 -6.91 -6.71
C VAL A 104 -5.55 -8.14 -6.77
N LEU A 105 -5.32 -9.05 -7.73
CA LEU A 105 -6.02 -10.33 -7.80
C LEU A 105 -5.54 -11.34 -6.75
N ARG A 106 -4.35 -11.18 -6.18
CA ARG A 106 -3.80 -12.17 -5.24
C ARG A 106 -4.55 -12.26 -3.92
N PRO A 107 -4.93 -11.14 -3.24
CA PRO A 107 -5.80 -11.21 -2.07
C PRO A 107 -7.17 -11.81 -2.39
N LEU A 108 -7.67 -11.56 -3.60
CA LEU A 108 -8.93 -12.08 -4.15
C LEU A 108 -8.87 -13.57 -4.53
N ASP A 109 -7.67 -14.16 -4.58
CA ASP A 109 -7.44 -15.59 -4.78
C ASP A 109 -6.91 -16.32 -3.54
N ASN A 110 -6.58 -15.58 -2.47
CA ASN A 110 -6.06 -16.14 -1.24
C ASN A 110 -7.20 -16.50 -0.27
N PRO A 111 -7.41 -17.80 0.06
CA PRO A 111 -8.47 -18.24 0.98
C PRO A 111 -8.29 -17.72 2.42
N ARG A 112 -7.08 -17.27 2.79
CA ARG A 112 -6.82 -16.62 4.09
C ARG A 112 -7.12 -15.13 4.09
N GLU A 113 -7.36 -14.53 2.93
CA GLU A 113 -7.72 -13.12 2.79
C GLU A 113 -9.17 -13.03 2.27
N MET A 114 -9.38 -12.79 0.97
CA MET A 114 -10.72 -12.55 0.42
C MET A 114 -11.36 -13.80 -0.21
N GLY A 115 -10.64 -14.92 -0.33
CA GLY A 115 -11.14 -16.19 -0.89
C GLY A 115 -10.41 -16.60 -2.17
N PRO A 116 -10.57 -17.82 -2.71
CA PRO A 116 -10.19 -18.06 -4.09
C PRO A 116 -11.10 -17.30 -5.05
N ILE A 117 -10.55 -16.93 -6.20
CA ILE A 117 -11.30 -16.33 -7.30
C ILE A 117 -12.38 -17.32 -7.76
N SER A 118 -13.60 -16.83 -7.95
CA SER A 118 -14.74 -17.63 -8.42
C SER A 118 -15.79 -16.74 -9.09
N GLU A 119 -16.81 -17.34 -9.70
CA GLU A 119 -17.90 -16.57 -10.32
C GLU A 119 -18.87 -15.94 -9.30
N LEU A 120 -19.01 -16.54 -8.11
CA LEU A 120 -20.02 -16.12 -7.14
C LEU A 120 -19.90 -14.63 -6.73
N PRO A 121 -18.72 -14.05 -6.42
CA PRO A 121 -18.59 -12.61 -6.20
C PRO A 121 -19.03 -11.78 -7.40
N LEU A 122 -18.66 -12.16 -8.63
CA LEU A 122 -19.03 -11.42 -9.83
C LEU A 122 -20.53 -11.53 -10.13
N GLU A 123 -21.16 -12.68 -9.89
CA GLU A 123 -22.61 -12.86 -10.00
C GLU A 123 -23.36 -11.92 -9.05
N ARG A 124 -22.90 -11.77 -7.81
CA ARG A 124 -23.47 -10.81 -6.85
C ARG A 124 -23.40 -9.39 -7.39
N LEU A 125 -22.25 -8.97 -7.95
CA LEU A 125 -22.11 -7.65 -8.54
C LEU A 125 -22.96 -7.48 -9.82
N ARG A 126 -23.05 -8.51 -10.67
CA ARG A 126 -23.89 -8.51 -11.87
C ARG A 126 -25.37 -8.44 -11.52
N SER A 127 -25.80 -8.92 -10.36
CA SER A 127 -27.20 -8.81 -9.91
C SER A 127 -27.60 -7.39 -9.46
N ASP A 128 -26.64 -6.48 -9.32
CA ASP A 128 -26.85 -5.11 -8.87
C ASP A 128 -26.89 -4.13 -10.06
N PRO A 129 -28.06 -3.53 -10.40
CA PRO A 129 -28.16 -2.59 -11.52
C PRO A 129 -27.30 -1.33 -11.35
N ALA A 130 -26.98 -0.93 -10.11
CA ALA A 130 -26.06 0.18 -9.88
C ALA A 130 -24.64 -0.21 -10.26
N MET A 131 -24.19 -1.41 -9.88
CA MET A 131 -22.87 -1.94 -10.27
C MET A 131 -22.74 -2.11 -11.79
N GLN A 132 -23.78 -2.62 -12.47
CA GLN A 132 -23.80 -2.70 -13.93
C GLN A 132 -23.55 -1.32 -14.58
N ARG A 133 -24.21 -0.27 -14.09
CA ARG A 133 -24.04 1.10 -14.63
C ARG A 133 -22.64 1.66 -14.43
N VAL A 134 -22.05 1.47 -13.25
CA VAL A 134 -20.69 1.99 -12.99
C VAL A 134 -19.62 1.23 -13.77
N TYR A 135 -19.77 -0.09 -13.97
CA TYR A 135 -18.89 -0.84 -14.88
C TYR A 135 -19.05 -0.39 -16.33
N ALA A 136 -20.27 -0.16 -16.81
CA ALA A 136 -20.50 0.33 -18.16
C ALA A 136 -19.88 1.71 -18.42
N ALA A 137 -19.90 2.60 -17.42
CA ALA A 137 -19.24 3.90 -17.51
C ALA A 137 -17.70 3.78 -17.52
N ALA A 138 -17.14 2.84 -16.76
CA ALA A 138 -15.70 2.59 -16.67
C ALA A 138 -15.12 1.87 -17.91
N PHE A 139 -15.91 0.99 -18.52
CA PHE A 139 -15.52 0.12 -19.63
C PHE A 139 -16.55 0.17 -20.77
N PRO A 140 -16.71 1.31 -21.47
CA PRO A 140 -17.76 1.48 -22.49
C PRO A 140 -17.64 0.50 -23.67
N ASP A 141 -16.41 0.09 -24.02
CA ASP A 141 -16.16 -0.85 -25.12
C ASP A 141 -16.41 -2.32 -24.73
N ALA A 142 -16.42 -2.62 -23.43
CA ALA A 142 -16.62 -3.96 -22.88
C ALA A 142 -17.30 -3.89 -21.50
N PRO A 143 -18.61 -3.53 -21.45
CA PRO A 143 -19.34 -3.23 -20.21
C PRO A 143 -19.72 -4.49 -19.41
N THR A 144 -18.78 -5.43 -19.27
CA THR A 144 -18.97 -6.70 -18.59
C THR A 144 -18.22 -6.69 -17.26
N ILE A 145 -18.87 -7.18 -16.21
CA ILE A 145 -18.23 -7.37 -14.91
C ILE A 145 -17.39 -8.65 -14.97
N THR A 146 -16.07 -8.49 -15.05
CA THR A 146 -15.08 -9.57 -15.08
C THR A 146 -14.00 -9.34 -14.02
N TRP A 147 -13.22 -10.36 -13.66
CA TRP A 147 -12.06 -10.20 -12.80
C TRP A 147 -11.00 -9.28 -13.41
N GLU A 148 -10.84 -9.32 -14.74
CA GLU A 148 -9.94 -8.42 -15.46
C GLU A 148 -10.36 -6.95 -15.33
N ALA A 149 -11.63 -6.63 -15.60
CA ALA A 149 -12.16 -5.27 -15.44
C ALA A 149 -12.08 -4.79 -13.98
N THR A 150 -12.33 -5.70 -13.03
CA THR A 150 -12.21 -5.44 -11.59
C THR A 150 -10.77 -5.12 -11.20
N ALA A 151 -9.80 -5.90 -11.68
CA ALA A 151 -8.38 -5.66 -11.44
C ALA A 151 -7.91 -4.32 -12.04
N GLN A 152 -8.33 -4.00 -13.26
CA GLN A 152 -8.01 -2.73 -13.92
C GLN A 152 -8.57 -1.53 -13.14
N ALA A 153 -9.81 -1.62 -12.65
CA ALA A 153 -10.43 -0.57 -11.85
C ALA A 153 -9.71 -0.39 -10.49
N LEU A 154 -9.48 -1.48 -9.74
CA LEU A 154 -8.72 -1.46 -8.48
C LEU A 154 -7.33 -0.85 -8.69
N ALA A 155 -6.60 -1.28 -9.71
CA ALA A 155 -5.29 -0.76 -10.04
C ALA A 155 -5.33 0.73 -10.44
N ALA A 156 -6.37 1.19 -11.14
CA ALA A 156 -6.56 2.59 -11.47
C ALA A 156 -6.76 3.46 -10.21
N ALA A 157 -7.59 3.01 -9.26
CA ALA A 157 -7.79 3.71 -7.99
C ALA A 157 -6.50 3.77 -7.17
N ILE A 158 -5.78 2.65 -7.03
CA ILE A 158 -4.50 2.60 -6.31
C ILE A 158 -3.44 3.50 -6.97
N ARG A 159 -3.37 3.56 -8.31
CA ARG A 159 -2.46 4.49 -9.01
C ARG A 159 -2.84 5.95 -8.80
N SER A 160 -4.11 6.25 -8.56
CA SER A 160 -4.58 7.62 -8.31
C SER A 160 -4.21 8.14 -6.91
N LEU A 161 -3.74 7.28 -6.00
CA LEU A 161 -3.33 7.67 -4.67
C LEU A 161 -2.12 8.61 -4.71
N ALA A 162 -2.35 9.86 -4.34
CA ALA A 162 -1.26 10.79 -4.07
C ALA A 162 -0.49 10.34 -2.82
N THR A 163 0.83 10.31 -2.92
CA THR A 163 1.70 10.19 -1.76
C THR A 163 1.65 11.49 -0.95
N PRO A 164 1.54 11.42 0.39
CA PRO A 164 1.73 12.58 1.25
C PRO A 164 3.00 13.35 0.87
N ALA A 165 2.90 14.68 0.82
CA ALA A 165 4.05 15.52 0.52
C ALA A 165 5.09 15.42 1.65
N THR A 166 6.37 15.32 1.29
CA THR A 166 7.46 15.40 2.26
C THR A 166 7.47 16.79 2.90
N THR A 167 7.66 16.85 4.22
CA THR A 167 7.77 18.13 4.93
C THR A 167 9.17 18.73 4.74
N GLN A 168 9.29 20.04 4.98
CA GLN A 168 10.62 20.66 5.11
C GLN A 168 11.42 19.95 6.20
N LEU A 169 12.67 19.59 5.90
CA LEU A 169 13.51 18.86 6.85
C LEU A 169 13.91 19.77 8.02
N SER A 170 13.71 19.26 9.24
CA SER A 170 14.30 19.86 10.44
C SER A 170 15.83 19.76 10.40
N PRO A 171 16.58 20.54 11.21
CA PRO A 171 18.03 20.41 11.28
C PRO A 171 18.51 18.98 11.60
N ALA A 172 17.79 18.26 12.47
CA ALA A 172 18.07 16.85 12.75
C ALA A 172 17.83 15.95 11.53
N ALA A 173 16.69 16.12 10.84
CA ALA A 173 16.40 15.36 9.64
C ALA A 173 17.38 15.65 8.48
N GLN A 174 17.92 16.87 8.40
CA GLN A 174 18.98 17.21 7.43
C GLN A 174 20.28 16.47 7.74
N ARG A 175 20.71 16.44 9.01
CA ARG A 175 21.88 15.63 9.43
C ARG A 175 21.63 14.13 9.17
N GLY A 176 20.43 13.66 9.49
CA GLY A 176 20.02 12.29 9.21
C GLY A 176 20.03 11.93 7.73
N GLN A 177 19.67 12.87 6.84
CA GLN A 177 19.77 12.67 5.40
C GLN A 177 21.22 12.45 4.95
N VAL A 178 22.16 13.22 5.50
CA VAL A 178 23.58 13.08 5.21
C VAL A 178 24.09 11.73 5.70
N LEU A 179 23.80 11.39 6.96
CA LEU A 179 24.16 10.09 7.55
C LEU A 179 23.58 8.92 6.73
N PHE A 180 22.34 9.02 6.28
CA PHE A 180 21.68 7.98 5.46
C PHE A 180 22.44 7.69 4.17
N ALA A 181 23.03 8.72 3.54
CA ALA A 181 23.87 8.55 2.37
C ALA A 181 25.25 7.98 2.72
N GLU A 182 25.91 8.52 3.75
CA GLU A 182 27.26 8.13 4.18
C GLU A 182 27.33 6.69 4.69
N LEU A 183 26.29 6.23 5.39
CA LEU A 183 26.16 4.85 5.89
C LEU A 183 25.76 3.86 4.79
N GLY A 184 25.55 4.33 3.55
CA GLY A 184 25.23 3.47 2.41
C GLY A 184 23.78 3.01 2.33
N CYS A 185 22.86 3.54 3.15
CA CYS A 185 21.43 3.20 3.05
C CYS A 185 20.87 3.55 1.65
N ALA A 186 21.39 4.63 1.05
CA ALA A 186 21.07 5.05 -0.30
C ALA A 186 21.50 4.05 -1.40
N SER A 187 22.33 3.04 -1.12
CA SER A 187 22.64 1.97 -2.09
C SER A 187 21.41 1.12 -2.44
N CYS A 188 20.46 1.02 -1.52
CA CYS A 188 19.21 0.28 -1.70
C CYS A 188 17.99 1.23 -1.73
N HIS A 189 18.06 2.34 -1.00
CA HIS A 189 16.96 3.30 -0.87
C HIS A 189 17.26 4.61 -1.60
N HIS A 190 17.14 4.59 -2.92
CA HIS A 190 17.40 5.75 -3.79
C HIS A 190 16.25 6.03 -4.75
N GLY A 191 16.36 7.11 -5.50
CA GLY A 191 15.34 7.55 -6.46
C GLY A 191 14.15 8.23 -5.79
N PRO A 192 13.10 8.53 -6.57
CA PRO A 192 11.97 9.37 -6.12
C PRO A 192 11.20 8.83 -4.93
N THR A 193 11.17 7.51 -4.75
CA THR A 193 10.45 6.82 -3.66
C THR A 193 11.40 6.20 -2.62
N LEU A 194 12.71 6.50 -2.72
CA LEU A 194 13.75 5.91 -1.88
C LEU A 194 13.69 4.37 -1.84
N SER A 195 13.63 3.75 -3.01
CA SER A 195 13.59 2.30 -3.18
C SER A 195 14.18 1.89 -4.53
N SER A 196 15.16 0.99 -4.50
CA SER A 196 15.69 0.32 -5.68
C SER A 196 14.76 -0.76 -6.23
N GLU A 197 13.77 -1.20 -5.44
CA GLU A 197 12.89 -2.34 -5.71
C GLU A 197 13.61 -3.69 -5.86
N ALA A 198 14.92 -3.75 -5.58
CA ALA A 198 15.68 -4.98 -5.55
C ALA A 198 15.14 -5.94 -4.48
N HIS A 199 15.29 -7.23 -4.68
CA HIS A 199 14.96 -8.24 -3.67
C HIS A 199 16.22 -8.67 -2.93
N LEU A 200 16.28 -8.37 -1.64
CA LEU A 200 17.49 -8.53 -0.82
C LEU A 200 17.20 -9.37 0.42
N TYR A 201 18.18 -10.15 0.84
CA TYR A 201 18.12 -10.90 2.08
C TYR A 201 18.52 -9.97 3.22
N THR A 202 17.53 -9.45 3.95
CA THR A 202 17.75 -8.41 4.97
C THR A 202 18.12 -8.95 6.34
N GLY A 203 17.93 -10.25 6.57
CA GLY A 203 18.08 -10.87 7.89
C GLY A 203 16.87 -10.63 8.81
N VAL A 204 15.78 -10.04 8.30
CA VAL A 204 14.50 -9.97 9.01
C VAL A 204 13.86 -11.37 9.01
N SER A 205 13.31 -11.79 10.15
CA SER A 205 12.79 -13.13 10.45
C SER A 205 13.82 -14.27 10.44
N ALA A 206 13.46 -15.38 11.09
CA ALA A 206 14.31 -16.59 11.17
C ALA A 206 14.33 -17.42 9.86
N ASN A 207 13.37 -17.20 8.95
CA ASN A 207 13.29 -17.89 7.66
C ASN A 207 13.61 -16.88 6.53
N PRO A 208 14.89 -16.65 6.23
CA PRO A 208 15.31 -15.56 5.36
C PRO A 208 14.80 -15.76 3.93
N ARG A 209 14.04 -14.78 3.45
CA ARG A 209 13.61 -14.66 2.05
C ARG A 209 14.07 -13.32 1.51
N ALA A 210 14.41 -13.28 0.22
CA ALA A 210 14.73 -12.02 -0.44
C ALA A 210 13.47 -11.14 -0.51
N ALA A 211 13.45 -10.08 0.30
CA ALA A 211 12.34 -9.14 0.36
C ALA A 211 12.63 -7.95 -0.57
N ARG A 212 11.60 -7.50 -1.29
CA ARG A 212 11.66 -6.27 -2.08
C ARG A 212 11.99 -5.09 -1.16
N VAL A 213 12.96 -4.26 -1.54
CA VAL A 213 13.24 -3.00 -0.84
C VAL A 213 11.96 -2.13 -0.88
N PRO A 214 11.36 -1.78 0.28
CA PRO A 214 10.16 -0.97 0.30
C PRO A 214 10.47 0.50 0.00
N ALA A 215 9.50 1.21 -0.57
CA ALA A 215 9.56 2.66 -0.69
C ALA A 215 9.54 3.29 0.71
N LEU A 216 10.38 4.30 0.93
CA LEU A 216 10.36 5.10 2.15
C LEU A 216 9.56 6.37 1.87
N VAL A 217 8.24 6.22 1.77
CA VAL A 217 7.29 7.31 1.55
C VAL A 217 6.14 7.15 2.54
N ALA A 218 5.68 8.28 3.10
CA ALA A 218 4.68 8.30 4.17
C ALA A 218 5.03 7.36 5.35
N LEU A 219 6.32 7.13 5.57
CA LEU A 219 6.84 6.05 6.40
C LEU A 219 6.42 6.21 7.87
N ALA A 220 6.26 7.45 8.32
CA ALA A 220 5.77 7.75 9.66
C ALA A 220 4.34 7.22 9.94
N GLN A 221 3.56 6.91 8.90
CA GLN A 221 2.15 6.51 9.00
C GLN A 221 1.92 5.00 8.82
N THR A 222 2.97 4.24 8.50
CA THR A 222 2.83 2.84 8.03
C THR A 222 3.45 1.82 8.98
N GLY A 223 3.64 2.17 10.25
CA GLY A 223 4.09 1.22 11.26
C GLY A 223 3.03 0.12 11.53
N PRO A 224 3.42 -1.06 12.03
CA PRO A 224 4.79 -1.49 12.29
C PRO A 224 5.57 -1.81 11.00
N TYR A 225 6.88 -1.93 11.13
CA TYR A 225 7.85 -2.00 10.04
C TYR A 225 8.38 -3.42 9.81
N PHE A 226 9.02 -3.57 8.64
CA PHE A 226 9.45 -4.83 8.04
C PHE A 226 8.31 -5.70 7.52
N HIS A 227 8.66 -6.69 6.69
CA HIS A 227 7.68 -7.60 6.10
C HIS A 227 7.00 -8.50 7.15
N ASP A 228 7.57 -8.67 8.34
CA ASP A 228 6.98 -9.45 9.44
C ASP A 228 6.39 -8.57 10.55
N GLY A 229 6.45 -7.24 10.40
CA GLY A 229 5.96 -6.27 11.37
C GLY A 229 6.65 -6.35 12.74
N SER A 230 7.86 -6.88 12.80
CA SER A 230 8.61 -7.08 14.04
C SER A 230 9.19 -5.79 14.64
N ALA A 231 9.36 -4.74 13.84
CA ALA A 231 9.83 -3.43 14.32
C ALA A 231 8.66 -2.49 14.57
N THR A 232 8.46 -2.07 15.82
CA THR A 232 7.30 -1.23 16.19
C THR A 232 7.54 0.26 15.95
N THR A 233 8.80 0.69 15.94
CA THR A 233 9.21 2.08 15.78
C THR A 233 10.31 2.22 14.73
N LEU A 234 10.50 3.43 14.21
CA LEU A 234 11.65 3.74 13.33
C LEU A 234 12.99 3.61 14.07
N THR A 235 13.00 3.81 15.39
CA THR A 235 14.16 3.51 16.22
C THR A 235 14.49 2.02 16.17
N ASP A 236 13.49 1.13 16.27
CA ASP A 236 13.72 -0.32 16.14
C ASP A 236 14.34 -0.68 14.79
N VAL A 237 13.88 -0.03 13.72
CA VAL A 237 14.44 -0.21 12.36
C VAL A 237 15.90 0.22 12.30
N VAL A 238 16.24 1.43 12.78
CA VAL A 238 17.62 1.92 12.78
C VAL A 238 18.52 1.02 13.63
N ARG A 239 18.04 0.59 14.81
CA ARG A 239 18.80 -0.31 15.68
C ARG A 239 18.98 -1.72 15.12
N PHE A 240 18.03 -2.22 14.33
CA PHE A 240 18.19 -3.46 13.61
C PHE A 240 19.38 -3.38 12.64
N TYR A 241 19.44 -2.33 11.81
CA TYR A 241 20.55 -2.14 10.88
C TYR A 241 21.87 -1.78 11.59
N GLN A 242 21.82 -1.05 12.71
CA GLN A 242 23.01 -0.78 13.55
C GLN A 242 23.69 -2.08 14.00
N ARG A 243 22.93 -3.14 14.31
CA ARG A 243 23.50 -4.45 14.67
C ARG A 243 23.91 -5.31 13.48
N GLY A 244 23.65 -4.87 12.25
CA GLY A 244 23.87 -5.65 11.03
C GLY A 244 22.79 -6.70 10.77
N GLY A 245 21.58 -6.49 11.28
CA GLY A 245 20.46 -7.43 11.18
C GLY A 245 20.39 -8.44 12.34
N ASN A 246 19.65 -9.53 12.14
CA ASN A 246 19.57 -10.60 13.15
C ASN A 246 20.84 -11.45 13.15
N THR A 247 21.46 -11.58 14.32
CA THR A 247 22.64 -12.43 14.52
C THR A 247 22.31 -13.89 14.23
N GLY A 248 23.16 -14.57 13.44
CA GLY A 248 22.99 -16.00 13.14
C GLY A 248 22.18 -16.32 11.88
N VAL A 249 21.62 -15.31 11.19
CA VAL A 249 20.99 -15.50 9.88
C VAL A 249 22.07 -15.55 8.79
N VAL A 250 22.15 -16.66 8.06
CA VAL A 250 23.10 -16.85 6.95
C VAL A 250 22.53 -16.27 5.66
N GLY A 251 23.39 -15.68 4.82
CA GLY A 251 23.01 -15.21 3.48
C GLY A 251 22.48 -13.78 3.42
N VAL A 252 22.62 -13.01 4.50
CA VAL A 252 22.32 -11.57 4.51
C VAL A 252 23.13 -10.84 3.43
N SER A 253 22.50 -9.93 2.70
CA SER A 253 23.14 -9.19 1.60
C SER A 253 24.32 -8.35 2.09
N ARG A 254 25.43 -8.35 1.33
CA ARG A 254 26.75 -7.80 1.73
C ARG A 254 26.75 -6.34 2.21
N GLY A 255 25.74 -5.55 1.85
CA GLY A 255 25.59 -4.15 2.29
C GLY A 255 24.96 -3.98 3.67
N ILE A 256 24.55 -5.07 4.33
CA ILE A 256 23.99 -5.04 5.68
C ILE A 256 25.05 -5.57 6.63
N SER A 257 25.67 -4.65 7.35
CA SER A 257 26.75 -4.89 8.31
C SER A 257 26.54 -4.03 9.54
N PRO A 258 27.14 -4.38 10.70
CA PRO A 258 27.06 -3.53 11.89
C PRO A 258 27.53 -2.10 11.60
N LEU A 259 26.83 -1.13 12.16
CA LEU A 259 27.14 0.29 12.08
C LEU A 259 27.51 0.80 13.48
N LEU A 260 28.51 1.66 13.55
CA LEU A 260 28.86 2.36 14.78
C LEU A 260 28.12 3.71 14.78
N LEU A 261 26.98 3.75 15.46
CA LEU A 261 26.17 4.96 15.61
C LEU A 261 26.14 5.39 17.07
N THR A 262 26.31 6.69 17.29
CA THR A 262 25.98 7.35 18.54
C THR A 262 24.45 7.49 18.67
N GLU A 263 23.99 7.79 19.89
CA GLU A 263 22.56 8.03 20.13
C GLU A 263 22.02 9.22 19.31
N ALA A 264 22.82 10.29 19.17
CA ALA A 264 22.45 11.46 18.38
C ALA A 264 22.30 11.13 16.88
N GLU A 265 23.16 10.26 16.34
CA GLU A 265 23.06 9.82 14.94
C GLU A 265 21.83 8.95 14.71
N VAL A 266 21.44 8.12 15.69
CA VAL A 266 20.20 7.36 15.62
C VAL A 266 18.99 8.30 15.62
N GLU A 267 18.97 9.31 16.48
CA GLU A 267 17.91 10.32 16.52
C GLU A 267 17.82 11.10 15.20
N ASP A 268 18.95 11.51 14.64
CA ASP A 268 19.02 12.22 13.36
C ASP A 268 18.47 11.34 12.21
N LEU A 269 18.87 10.06 12.13
CA LEU A 269 18.33 9.11 11.15
C LEU A 269 16.83 8.88 11.32
N VAL A 270 16.35 8.74 12.56
CA VAL A 270 14.92 8.59 12.84
C VAL A 270 14.16 9.85 12.41
N ALA A 271 14.66 11.04 12.71
CA ALA A 271 14.05 12.30 12.29
C ALA A 271 13.98 12.41 10.76
N PHE A 272 15.00 11.94 10.05
CA PHE A 272 14.99 11.83 8.60
C PHE A 272 13.91 10.88 8.10
N LEU A 273 13.85 9.66 8.63
CA LEU A 273 12.86 8.65 8.24
C LEU A 273 11.42 9.09 8.56
N GLN A 274 11.20 9.82 9.65
CA GLN A 274 9.90 10.40 10.00
C GLN A 274 9.45 11.51 9.04
N SER A 275 10.39 12.19 8.39
CA SER A 275 10.09 13.23 7.39
C SER A 275 9.73 12.69 6.00
N ARG A 276 9.76 11.36 5.82
CA ARG A 276 9.53 10.67 4.55
C ARG A 276 8.10 10.19 4.37
#